data_AF-A0A916NEL8-F1
#
_entry.id   AF-A0A916NEL8-F1
#
_cell.length_a   1.000
_cell.length_b   1.000
_cell.length_c   1.000
_cell.angle_alpha   90.00
_cell.angle_beta   90.00
_cell.angle_gamma   90.00
#
_symmetry.space_group_name_H-M   'P 1'
#
loop_
_entity.id
_entity.type
_entity.pdbx_description
1 polymer ?
#
loop_
_entity_poly.entity_id
_entity_poly.type
_entity_poly.pdbx_seq_one_letter_code
_entity_poly.pdbx_strand_id
1 'polypeptide(L)'
;MKNKVWLTISSFAFFTLSFGQNNVFPTPSGNTGIGITSPNANLQIHGTTDYSTGGVAQRFTINHGKTSRLLLTNSSVGDQSTDGLLIRMSETNSVISNQEGGNMSISTGGIGINMYGANNRMGIGMNPGVVTTYAKINYLASGDNTLYVKNVTAGKYGIRVYVRENSNAIEVMNGTTENDKSFTVTREGEVFARKYTTTLNNIPDYVFDEEYELMSLDSLQNYIETEEHLPNVPSACEYESEGVDLGEMNRVLLEKVEELTLYILQLKEEIEVLKNEESVEETEE
;
A
#
# COMPACT_ATOMS: atom_id res chain seq x y z
N MET A 1 65.01 -91.65 -20.84
CA MET A 1 64.66 -90.39 -20.15
C MET A 1 64.42 -89.29 -21.19
N LYS A 2 63.17 -88.87 -21.38
CA LYS A 2 62.81 -87.59 -22.02
C LYS A 2 61.59 -87.07 -21.25
N ASN A 3 61.82 -86.06 -20.42
CA ASN A 3 60.79 -85.45 -19.57
C ASN A 3 59.95 -84.49 -20.42
N LYS A 4 58.62 -84.65 -20.37
CA LYS A 4 57.67 -83.68 -20.91
C LYS A 4 57.55 -82.52 -19.94
N VAL A 5 57.74 -81.30 -20.45
CA VAL A 5 57.45 -80.05 -19.73
C VAL A 5 56.02 -79.65 -20.05
N TRP A 6 55.19 -79.47 -19.03
CA TRP A 6 53.86 -78.88 -19.16
C TRP A 6 53.96 -77.38 -18.88
N LEU A 7 53.51 -76.58 -19.83
CA LEU A 7 53.41 -75.13 -19.72
C LEU A 7 52.00 -74.79 -19.23
N THR A 8 51.86 -74.33 -17.98
CA THR A 8 50.59 -73.81 -17.45
C THR A 8 50.53 -72.30 -17.67
N ILE A 9 49.63 -71.87 -18.55
CA ILE A 9 49.30 -70.46 -18.75
C ILE A 9 48.26 -70.08 -17.69
N SER A 10 48.66 -69.29 -16.70
CA SER A 10 47.75 -68.72 -15.70
C SER A 10 47.20 -67.40 -16.23
N SER A 11 45.90 -67.34 -16.48
CA SER A 11 45.19 -66.13 -16.88
C SER A 11 44.88 -65.29 -15.64
N PHE A 12 45.56 -64.16 -15.47
CA PHE A 12 45.23 -63.18 -14.43
C PHE A 12 44.04 -62.32 -14.89
N ALA A 13 42.87 -62.51 -14.27
CA ALA A 13 41.73 -61.62 -14.46
C ALA A 13 41.94 -60.35 -13.61
N PHE A 14 42.11 -59.19 -14.26
CA PHE A 14 42.08 -57.90 -13.58
C PHE A 14 40.62 -57.50 -13.30
N PHE A 15 40.21 -57.56 -12.03
CA PHE A 15 38.97 -56.93 -11.58
C PHE A 15 39.24 -55.46 -11.26
N THR A 16 38.59 -54.54 -11.98
CA THR A 16 38.52 -53.13 -11.58
C THR A 16 37.44 -52.98 -10.51
N LEU A 17 37.84 -52.85 -9.24
CA LEU A 17 36.95 -52.40 -8.18
C LEU A 17 36.69 -50.90 -8.37
N SER A 18 35.48 -50.53 -8.76
CA SER A 18 35.03 -49.15 -8.68
C SER A 18 34.62 -48.86 -7.25
N PHE A 19 35.46 -48.12 -6.50
CA PHE A 19 35.04 -47.53 -5.24
C PHE A 19 34.23 -46.27 -5.54
N GLY A 20 32.92 -46.31 -5.30
CA GLY A 20 32.20 -45.06 -5.08
C GLY A 20 32.74 -44.43 -3.80
N GLN A 21 33.19 -43.17 -3.85
CA GLN A 21 33.55 -42.44 -2.63
C GLN A 21 32.28 -42.24 -1.80
N ASN A 22 32.14 -42.98 -0.70
CA ASN A 22 31.35 -42.52 0.42
C ASN A 22 32.20 -41.50 1.15
N ASN A 23 31.91 -40.21 0.94
CA ASN A 23 32.52 -39.14 1.74
C ASN A 23 31.96 -39.22 3.16
N VAL A 24 32.62 -39.99 4.02
CA VAL A 24 32.40 -39.97 5.48
C VAL A 24 33.47 -39.06 6.07
N PHE A 25 33.06 -37.91 6.61
CA PHE A 25 33.96 -36.93 7.22
C PHE A 25 34.52 -37.47 8.55
N PRO A 26 35.79 -37.14 8.90
CA PRO A 26 36.52 -37.86 9.95
C PRO A 26 36.08 -37.49 11.37
N THR A 27 35.99 -38.53 12.21
CA THR A 27 36.02 -38.44 13.67
C THR A 27 37.37 -37.89 14.16
N PRO A 28 37.45 -37.08 15.24
CA PRO A 28 36.46 -36.96 16.31
C PRO A 28 35.54 -35.73 16.26
N SER A 29 35.83 -34.71 15.45
CA SER A 29 35.07 -33.45 15.47
C SER A 29 33.88 -33.40 14.51
N GLY A 30 33.86 -34.22 13.43
CA GLY A 30 32.76 -34.23 12.46
C GLY A 30 32.66 -32.99 11.56
N ASN A 31 33.58 -32.03 11.70
CA ASN A 31 33.60 -30.79 10.94
C ASN A 31 34.33 -30.95 9.60
N THR A 32 33.78 -30.36 8.54
CA THR A 32 34.36 -30.36 7.18
C THR A 32 34.90 -28.99 6.83
N GLY A 33 36.20 -28.89 6.56
CA GLY A 33 36.86 -27.67 6.10
C GLY A 33 37.18 -27.73 4.60
N ILE A 34 36.86 -26.69 3.84
CA ILE A 34 37.41 -26.47 2.49
C ILE A 34 38.24 -25.18 2.54
N GLY A 35 39.55 -25.31 2.33
CA GLY A 35 40.49 -24.17 2.40
C GLY A 35 40.87 -23.72 3.83
N ILE A 36 40.48 -24.48 4.86
CA ILE A 36 40.87 -24.28 6.27
C ILE A 36 41.29 -25.61 6.90
N THR A 37 42.32 -25.59 7.74
CA THR A 37 42.90 -26.79 8.36
C THR A 37 42.26 -27.17 9.70
N SER A 38 41.58 -26.24 10.36
CA SER A 38 40.92 -26.45 11.66
C SER A 38 39.49 -25.88 11.66
N PRO A 39 38.52 -26.57 11.03
CA PRO A 39 37.16 -26.08 10.94
C PRO A 39 36.44 -26.11 12.31
N ASN A 40 35.73 -25.04 12.66
CA ASN A 40 34.95 -24.91 13.90
C ASN A 40 33.43 -25.00 13.71
N ALA A 41 32.98 -25.29 12.48
CA ALA A 41 31.59 -25.58 12.13
C ALA A 41 31.50 -26.83 11.27
N ASN A 42 30.33 -27.47 11.25
CA ASN A 42 30.10 -28.74 10.53
C ASN A 42 30.50 -28.67 9.04
N LEU A 43 30.27 -27.53 8.39
CA LEU A 43 30.84 -27.19 7.08
C LEU A 43 31.39 -25.77 7.15
N GLN A 44 32.70 -25.63 6.99
CA GLN A 44 33.37 -24.33 6.93
C GLN A 44 34.18 -24.24 5.64
N ILE A 45 33.84 -23.27 4.81
CA ILE A 45 34.59 -22.95 3.59
C ILE A 45 35.33 -21.64 3.86
N HIS A 46 36.64 -21.65 3.73
CA HIS A 46 37.49 -20.50 3.99
C HIS A 46 38.46 -20.31 2.81
N GLY A 47 38.33 -19.19 2.10
CA GLY A 47 39.37 -18.75 1.17
C GLY A 47 40.48 -18.07 1.95
N THR A 48 41.73 -18.51 1.80
CA THR A 48 42.91 -17.88 2.42
C THR A 48 43.36 -16.58 1.72
N THR A 49 42.75 -16.29 0.58
CA THR A 49 42.77 -15.02 -0.14
C THR A 49 41.34 -14.81 -0.62
N ASP A 50 40.86 -13.56 -0.75
CA ASP A 50 39.63 -13.29 -1.50
C ASP A 50 39.64 -14.16 -2.77
N TYR A 51 38.51 -14.76 -3.15
CA TYR A 51 38.37 -15.65 -4.33
C TYR A 51 38.85 -14.96 -5.64
N SER A 52 40.16 -14.84 -5.79
CA SER A 52 40.89 -14.00 -6.73
C SER A 52 42.18 -14.75 -7.08
N THR A 53 42.05 -15.68 -8.01
CA THR A 53 43.18 -16.22 -8.76
C THR A 53 43.09 -15.67 -10.19
N GLY A 54 43.83 -14.59 -10.46
CA GLY A 54 44.14 -14.13 -11.81
C GLY A 54 42.95 -13.83 -12.73
N GLY A 55 42.33 -12.66 -12.58
CA GLY A 55 41.54 -12.03 -13.65
C GLY A 55 40.14 -12.59 -13.94
N VAL A 56 39.70 -13.66 -13.28
CA VAL A 56 38.33 -14.17 -13.38
C VAL A 56 37.72 -14.30 -11.99
N ALA A 57 36.61 -13.61 -11.72
CA ALA A 57 35.93 -13.67 -10.43
C ALA A 57 35.40 -15.08 -10.17
N GLN A 58 36.01 -15.82 -9.24
CA GLN A 58 35.46 -17.10 -8.81
C GLN A 58 34.27 -16.84 -7.88
N ARG A 59 33.07 -17.01 -8.42
CA ARG A 59 31.83 -17.01 -7.64
C ARG A 59 31.73 -18.35 -6.92
N PHE A 60 31.35 -18.36 -5.64
CA PHE A 60 30.84 -19.58 -5.00
C PHE A 60 29.62 -20.03 -5.82
N THR A 61 29.83 -21.07 -6.64
CA THR A 61 28.86 -21.48 -7.64
C THR A 61 28.34 -22.85 -7.25
N ILE A 62 27.07 -22.92 -6.86
CA ILE A 62 26.32 -24.18 -6.83
C ILE A 62 25.70 -24.33 -8.21
N ASN A 63 26.35 -25.06 -9.12
CA ASN A 63 25.83 -25.34 -10.46
C ASN A 63 25.41 -26.81 -10.54
N HIS A 64 24.10 -27.05 -10.58
CA HIS A 64 23.52 -28.38 -10.71
C HIS A 64 22.38 -28.38 -11.74
N GLY A 65 22.69 -28.73 -12.99
CA GLY A 65 21.68 -28.78 -14.06
C GLY A 65 20.87 -27.49 -14.18
N LYS A 66 19.54 -27.62 -14.38
CA LYS A 66 18.62 -26.47 -14.47
C LYS A 66 18.22 -25.87 -13.11
N THR A 67 18.59 -26.49 -11.99
CA THR A 67 18.13 -26.08 -10.66
C THR A 67 19.21 -26.31 -9.60
N SER A 68 19.66 -25.23 -8.98
CA SER A 68 20.57 -25.28 -7.82
C SER A 68 19.85 -24.81 -6.56
N ARG A 69 20.17 -25.43 -5.41
CA ARG A 69 19.56 -25.10 -4.12
C ARG A 69 20.58 -25.15 -2.99
N LEU A 70 20.37 -24.26 -2.02
CA LEU A 70 20.92 -24.30 -0.67
C LEU A 70 19.73 -24.38 0.29
N LEU A 71 19.72 -25.40 1.13
CA LEU A 71 18.67 -25.63 2.13
C LEU A 71 19.28 -25.46 3.52
N LEU A 72 18.67 -24.61 4.35
CA LEU A 72 19.06 -24.43 5.75
C LEU A 72 17.96 -24.97 6.65
N THR A 73 18.23 -26.10 7.29
CA THR A 73 17.37 -26.75 8.28
C THR A 73 18.01 -26.65 9.67
N ASN A 74 17.26 -27.00 10.71
CA ASN A 74 17.71 -27.07 12.11
C ASN A 74 16.98 -28.22 12.81
N SER A 75 17.31 -28.52 14.07
CA SER A 75 16.73 -29.66 14.80
C SER A 75 15.21 -29.58 15.04
N SER A 76 14.60 -28.42 14.84
CA SER A 76 13.17 -28.19 15.02
C SER A 76 12.38 -28.30 13.72
N VAL A 77 13.06 -28.29 12.56
CA VAL A 77 12.46 -28.49 11.23
C VAL A 77 12.95 -29.83 10.67
N GLY A 78 12.20 -30.44 9.76
CA GLY A 78 12.60 -31.70 9.16
C GLY A 78 13.80 -31.57 8.22
N ASP A 79 14.20 -32.69 7.63
CA ASP A 79 15.28 -32.80 6.65
C ASP A 79 14.76 -33.04 5.22
N GLN A 80 13.45 -32.88 5.00
CA GLN A 80 12.84 -33.09 3.70
C GLN A 80 13.09 -31.88 2.79
N SER A 81 12.91 -32.09 1.48
CA SER A 81 13.08 -31.00 0.49
C SER A 81 12.04 -29.87 0.60
N THR A 82 11.08 -30.02 1.50
CA THR A 82 10.01 -29.08 1.80
C THR A 82 10.29 -28.26 3.05
N ASP A 83 11.42 -28.47 3.72
CA ASP A 83 11.63 -27.99 5.08
C ASP A 83 12.73 -26.92 5.15
N GLY A 84 12.58 -25.98 6.07
CA GLY A 84 13.57 -24.94 6.36
C GLY A 84 13.59 -23.74 5.41
N LEU A 85 14.73 -23.04 5.37
CA LEU A 85 14.95 -21.89 4.50
C LEU A 85 15.63 -22.34 3.20
N LEU A 86 14.93 -22.14 2.09
CA LEU A 86 15.38 -22.45 0.75
C LEU A 86 15.91 -21.20 0.06
N ILE A 87 17.15 -21.27 -0.44
CA ILE A 87 17.71 -20.35 -1.42
C ILE A 87 17.99 -21.15 -2.68
N ARG A 88 17.26 -20.88 -3.76
CA ARG A 88 17.42 -21.64 -5.01
C ARG A 88 17.43 -20.76 -6.25
N MET A 89 18.04 -21.27 -7.30
CA MET A 89 17.78 -20.86 -8.66
C MET A 89 17.09 -21.98 -9.42
N SER A 90 16.08 -21.62 -10.22
CA SER A 90 15.41 -22.52 -11.16
C SER A 90 15.36 -21.84 -12.51
N GLU A 91 16.13 -22.37 -13.47
CA GLU A 91 16.40 -21.71 -14.75
C GLU A 91 16.89 -20.27 -14.51
N THR A 92 16.07 -19.26 -14.83
CA THR A 92 16.40 -17.83 -14.64
C THR A 92 15.79 -17.23 -13.37
N ASN A 93 15.04 -17.99 -12.58
CA ASN A 93 14.32 -17.48 -11.41
C ASN A 93 15.08 -17.74 -10.11
N SER A 94 15.30 -16.69 -9.31
CA SER A 94 15.84 -16.79 -7.94
C SER A 94 14.71 -16.83 -6.91
N VAL A 95 14.84 -17.68 -5.89
CA VAL A 95 13.86 -17.84 -4.82
C VAL A 95 14.57 -17.87 -3.48
N ILE A 96 14.08 -17.06 -2.53
CA ILE A 96 14.39 -17.17 -1.10
C ILE A 96 13.06 -17.39 -0.38
N SER A 97 12.89 -18.53 0.30
CA SER A 97 11.59 -18.92 0.86
C SER A 97 11.78 -19.71 2.16
N ASN A 98 11.12 -19.25 3.23
CA ASN A 98 10.92 -20.07 4.42
C ASN A 98 9.74 -21.00 4.16
N GLN A 99 10.03 -22.30 4.03
CA GLN A 99 9.04 -23.31 3.68
C GLN A 99 8.19 -23.77 4.88
N GLU A 100 8.54 -23.31 6.09
CA GLU A 100 7.86 -23.66 7.35
C GLU A 100 6.67 -22.75 7.70
N GLY A 101 6.36 -21.74 6.87
CA GLY A 101 5.33 -20.75 7.16
C GLY A 101 5.64 -19.83 8.36
N GLY A 102 6.88 -19.89 8.87
CA GLY A 102 7.40 -19.01 9.90
C GLY A 102 7.74 -17.61 9.38
N ASN A 103 8.39 -16.82 10.22
CA ASN A 103 8.79 -15.47 9.85
C ASN A 103 10.08 -15.48 9.00
N MET A 104 10.28 -14.42 8.22
CA MET A 104 11.55 -14.10 7.55
C MET A 104 11.90 -12.65 7.82
N SER A 105 13.13 -12.37 8.22
CA SER A 105 13.57 -11.01 8.55
C SER A 105 14.89 -10.67 7.86
N ILE A 106 14.99 -9.46 7.33
CA ILE A 106 16.22 -8.87 6.79
C ILE A 106 16.41 -7.53 7.51
N SER A 107 17.40 -7.41 8.38
CA SER A 107 17.54 -6.25 9.24
C SER A 107 18.99 -5.88 9.54
N THR A 108 19.22 -4.60 9.79
CA THR A 108 20.39 -4.06 10.50
C THR A 108 20.04 -3.82 11.97
N GLY A 109 20.96 -3.26 12.76
CA GLY A 109 20.70 -2.91 14.16
C GLY A 109 19.56 -1.90 14.36
N GLY A 110 19.22 -1.10 13.35
CA GLY A 110 18.22 -0.02 13.48
C GLY A 110 16.98 -0.17 12.60
N ILE A 111 17.04 -0.87 11.47
CA ILE A 111 15.95 -0.98 10.50
C ILE A 111 15.90 -2.38 9.89
N GLY A 112 14.70 -2.87 9.55
CA GLY A 112 14.55 -4.12 8.84
C GLY A 112 13.21 -4.30 8.14
N ILE A 113 13.19 -5.31 7.27
CA ILE A 113 12.02 -5.90 6.62
C ILE A 113 11.69 -7.16 7.40
N ASN A 114 10.47 -7.28 7.89
CA ASN A 114 9.97 -8.45 8.61
C ASN A 114 8.73 -8.99 7.92
N MET A 115 8.81 -10.22 7.42
CA MET A 115 7.70 -10.97 6.84
C MET A 115 7.20 -11.96 7.88
N TYR A 116 5.92 -11.88 8.22
CA TYR A 116 5.28 -12.70 9.23
C TYR A 116 4.38 -13.74 8.59
N GLY A 117 4.84 -14.99 8.49
CA GLY A 117 4.11 -16.06 7.80
C GLY A 117 2.77 -16.40 8.45
N ALA A 118 2.71 -16.49 9.79
CA ALA A 118 1.47 -16.80 10.51
C ALA A 118 0.33 -15.78 10.28
N ASN A 119 0.67 -14.53 9.96
CA ASN A 119 -0.30 -13.44 9.83
C ASN A 119 -0.38 -12.87 8.42
N ASN A 120 0.40 -13.39 7.46
CA ASN A 120 0.54 -12.88 6.10
C ASN A 120 0.82 -11.37 6.05
N ARG A 121 1.76 -10.91 6.88
CA ARG A 121 2.10 -9.48 7.00
C ARG A 121 3.54 -9.21 6.60
N MET A 122 3.79 -8.01 6.11
CA MET A 122 5.15 -7.49 6.01
C MET A 122 5.24 -6.11 6.69
N GLY A 123 6.26 -5.94 7.51
CA GLY A 123 6.63 -4.66 8.13
C GLY A 123 7.97 -4.18 7.59
N ILE A 124 8.08 -2.88 7.34
CA ILE A 124 9.35 -2.22 7.01
C ILE A 124 9.53 -1.11 8.04
N GLY A 125 10.58 -1.16 8.85
CA GLY A 125 10.78 -0.15 9.88
C GLY A 125 11.75 -0.58 10.96
N MET A 126 11.73 0.12 12.09
CA MET A 126 12.61 -0.18 13.21
C MET A 126 12.45 -1.63 13.70
N ASN A 127 13.55 -2.23 14.11
CA ASN A 127 13.58 -3.60 14.60
C ASN A 127 12.67 -3.72 15.85
N PRO A 128 11.71 -4.67 15.89
CA PRO A 128 10.71 -4.80 16.95
C PRO A 128 11.27 -5.09 18.36
N GLY A 129 12.59 -5.22 18.52
CA GLY A 129 13.25 -5.31 19.82
C GLY A 129 13.51 -3.96 20.53
N VAL A 130 13.27 -2.81 19.88
CA VAL A 130 13.59 -1.48 20.46
C VAL A 130 12.40 -0.51 20.50
N VAL A 131 11.51 -0.47 19.49
CA VAL A 131 10.29 0.39 19.49
C VAL A 131 9.21 -0.23 18.60
N THR A 132 7.93 0.12 18.82
CA THR A 132 6.78 -0.22 17.98
C THR A 132 6.99 0.24 16.52
N THR A 133 6.75 -0.66 15.58
CA THR A 133 7.03 -0.50 14.13
C THR A 133 6.20 0.62 13.49
N TYR A 134 6.83 1.53 12.74
CA TYR A 134 6.17 2.71 12.13
C TYR A 134 5.70 2.58 10.66
N ALA A 135 5.98 1.49 9.93
CA ALA A 135 5.34 1.26 8.63
C ALA A 135 5.03 -0.23 8.38
N LYS A 136 3.77 -0.52 8.04
CA LYS A 136 3.30 -1.85 7.62
C LYS A 136 2.83 -1.72 6.17
N ILE A 137 3.41 -2.52 5.28
CA ILE A 137 3.01 -2.58 3.86
C ILE A 137 2.57 -4.03 3.61
N ASN A 138 1.29 -4.25 3.30
CA ASN A 138 0.78 -5.59 3.00
C ASN A 138 0.86 -5.85 1.49
N TYR A 139 1.51 -6.94 1.08
CA TYR A 139 1.50 -7.41 -0.31
C TYR A 139 0.48 -8.54 -0.49
N LEU A 140 -0.47 -8.35 -1.40
CA LEU A 140 -1.39 -9.39 -1.89
C LEU A 140 -0.96 -9.83 -3.29
N ALA A 141 -0.79 -11.13 -3.50
CA ALA A 141 -0.34 -11.69 -4.78
C ALA A 141 -1.51 -11.87 -5.77
N SER A 142 -1.71 -10.90 -6.67
CA SER A 142 -1.89 -11.06 -8.13
C SER A 142 -2.55 -9.80 -8.74
N GLY A 143 -1.78 -9.08 -9.57
CA GLY A 143 -2.28 -8.20 -10.64
C GLY A 143 -2.97 -6.87 -10.26
N ASP A 144 -2.34 -5.98 -9.46
CA ASP A 144 -2.36 -4.50 -9.65
C ASP A 144 -1.60 -3.75 -8.53
N ASN A 145 -1.22 -2.49 -8.83
CA ASN A 145 -0.62 -1.37 -8.07
C ASN A 145 0.00 -1.57 -6.66
N THR A 146 1.10 -0.84 -6.40
CA THR A 146 2.03 -0.96 -5.26
C THR A 146 1.42 -0.77 -3.84
N LEU A 147 0.20 -0.22 -3.72
CA LEU A 147 -0.69 -0.32 -2.56
C LEU A 147 -2.15 -0.43 -3.04
N TYR A 148 -2.58 -1.64 -3.34
CA TYR A 148 -3.96 -1.95 -3.72
C TYR A 148 -4.70 -2.54 -2.53
N VAL A 149 -5.71 -1.83 -2.02
CA VAL A 149 -6.62 -2.40 -1.03
C VAL A 149 -8.05 -2.28 -1.54
N LYS A 150 -8.57 -3.37 -2.10
CA LYS A 150 -9.97 -3.54 -2.49
C LYS A 150 -10.63 -4.48 -1.52
N ASN A 151 -11.86 -4.14 -1.14
CA ASN A 151 -12.68 -5.04 -0.36
C ASN A 151 -13.93 -5.46 -1.13
N VAL A 152 -14.17 -6.77 -1.18
CA VAL A 152 -15.28 -7.38 -1.93
C VAL A 152 -16.32 -7.98 -0.99
N THR A 153 -16.32 -7.57 0.28
CA THR A 153 -17.26 -8.03 1.30
C THR A 153 -17.75 -6.82 2.09
N ALA A 154 -19.02 -6.81 2.52
CA ALA A 154 -19.55 -5.72 3.34
C ALA A 154 -18.73 -5.54 4.64
N GLY A 155 -18.47 -4.28 5.04
CA GLY A 155 -17.83 -3.94 6.32
C GLY A 155 -16.29 -4.02 6.35
N LYS A 156 -15.66 -3.93 5.20
CA LYS A 156 -14.30 -4.41 4.98
C LYS A 156 -13.70 -3.36 4.04
N TYR A 157 -12.53 -2.80 4.36
CA TYR A 157 -12.06 -1.53 3.79
C TYR A 157 -10.87 -1.73 2.87
N GLY A 158 -10.70 -0.77 1.96
CA GLY A 158 -9.45 -0.55 1.28
C GLY A 158 -8.39 -0.06 2.26
N ILE A 159 -8.18 1.23 2.36
CA ILE A 159 -7.31 1.79 3.41
C ILE A 159 -8.19 2.07 4.63
N ARG A 160 -7.93 1.38 5.76
CA ARG A 160 -8.49 1.76 7.07
C ARG A 160 -7.42 2.49 7.86
N VAL A 161 -7.60 3.79 8.06
CA VAL A 161 -6.79 4.57 8.99
C VAL A 161 -7.40 4.38 10.39
N TYR A 162 -6.71 3.62 11.24
CA TYR A 162 -7.04 3.50 12.65
C TYR A 162 -6.03 4.32 13.45
N VAL A 163 -6.45 5.50 13.89
CA VAL A 163 -5.63 6.36 14.72
C VAL A 163 -5.59 5.78 16.13
N ARG A 164 -4.40 5.42 16.58
CA ARG A 164 -4.14 5.10 17.99
C ARG A 164 -3.72 6.39 18.67
N GLU A 165 -4.20 6.61 19.89
CA GLU A 165 -3.91 7.81 20.69
C GLU A 165 -4.52 9.10 20.09
N ASN A 166 -4.21 10.25 20.69
CA ASN A 166 -4.70 11.55 20.24
C ASN A 166 -3.79 12.10 19.14
N SER A 167 -4.03 11.70 17.90
CA SER A 167 -3.28 12.13 16.72
C SER A 167 -4.18 12.35 15.51
N ASN A 168 -3.63 12.92 14.44
CA ASN A 168 -4.35 13.11 13.18
C ASN A 168 -4.32 11.83 12.33
N ALA A 169 -5.41 11.60 11.59
CA ALA A 169 -5.56 10.46 10.70
C ALA A 169 -4.74 10.62 9.41
N ILE A 170 -4.79 11.81 8.80
CA ILE A 170 -4.08 12.13 7.57
C ILE A 170 -3.50 13.54 7.72
N GLU A 171 -2.23 13.72 7.35
CA GLU A 171 -1.59 15.03 7.31
C GLU A 171 -0.82 15.19 6.00
N VAL A 172 -1.00 16.34 5.35
CA VAL A 172 -0.13 16.84 4.28
C VAL A 172 0.62 18.03 4.84
N MET A 173 1.94 17.90 4.98
CA MET A 173 2.81 18.93 5.53
C MET A 173 3.65 19.59 4.45
N ASN A 174 3.91 20.88 4.59
CA ASN A 174 4.83 21.67 3.76
C ASN A 174 6.09 22.07 4.55
N GLY A 175 6.51 21.22 5.49
CA GLY A 175 7.57 21.49 6.47
C GLY A 175 7.51 20.50 7.62
N THR A 176 8.18 20.80 8.74
CA THR A 176 8.34 19.87 9.87
C THR A 176 7.67 20.34 11.16
N THR A 177 7.00 21.49 11.15
CA THR A 177 6.35 22.07 12.32
C THR A 177 4.83 22.00 12.24
N GLU A 178 4.14 22.21 13.36
CA GLU A 178 2.67 22.26 13.42
C GLU A 178 2.06 23.29 12.45
N ASN A 179 2.76 24.40 12.21
CA ASN A 179 2.30 25.45 11.31
C ASN A 179 2.42 25.07 9.83
N ASP A 180 3.11 23.98 9.51
CA ASP A 180 3.33 23.54 8.12
C ASP A 180 2.21 22.63 7.59
N LYS A 181 1.19 22.35 8.42
CA LYS A 181 0.01 21.59 8.02
C LYS A 181 -0.75 22.31 6.91
N SER A 182 -0.88 21.64 5.77
CA SER A 182 -1.59 22.13 4.58
C SER A 182 -2.96 21.46 4.41
N PHE A 183 -3.08 20.20 4.85
CA PHE A 183 -4.31 19.44 4.91
C PHE A 183 -4.24 18.46 6.08
N THR A 184 -5.30 18.37 6.88
CA THR A 184 -5.39 17.50 8.05
C THR A 184 -6.77 16.85 8.12
N VAL A 185 -6.82 15.55 8.36
CA VAL A 185 -8.03 14.85 8.79
C VAL A 185 -7.80 14.38 10.23
N THR A 186 -8.63 14.80 11.17
CA THR A 186 -8.50 14.40 12.59
C THR A 186 -9.08 13.01 12.84
N ARG A 187 -8.85 12.45 14.03
CA ARG A 187 -9.45 11.15 14.43
C ARG A 187 -10.98 11.24 14.52
N GLU A 188 -11.49 12.42 14.84
CA GLU A 188 -12.90 12.75 14.96
C GLU A 188 -13.58 12.96 13.60
N GLY A 189 -12.81 13.00 12.51
CA GLY A 189 -13.31 13.19 11.14
C GLY A 189 -13.36 14.63 10.68
N GLU A 190 -12.79 15.56 11.43
CA GLU A 190 -12.70 16.96 11.03
C GLU A 190 -11.66 17.13 9.93
N VAL A 191 -11.95 17.97 8.95
CA VAL A 191 -11.06 18.25 7.82
C VAL A 191 -10.62 19.71 7.88
N PHE A 192 -9.32 19.92 8.01
CA PHE A 192 -8.69 21.24 7.91
C PHE A 192 -7.92 21.33 6.60
N ALA A 193 -8.20 22.34 5.80
CA ALA A 193 -7.51 22.58 4.54
C ALA A 193 -7.24 24.08 4.36
N ARG A 194 -6.08 24.44 3.80
CA ARG A 194 -5.78 25.85 3.49
C ARG A 194 -6.60 26.38 2.32
N LYS A 195 -6.93 25.53 1.35
CA LYS A 195 -7.77 25.86 0.20
C LYS A 195 -8.49 24.60 -0.26
N TYR A 196 -9.77 24.76 -0.57
CA TYR A 196 -10.59 23.77 -1.24
C TYR A 196 -11.13 24.40 -2.52
N THR A 197 -11.24 23.63 -3.60
CA THR A 197 -11.76 24.11 -4.88
C THR A 197 -12.70 23.04 -5.41
N THR A 198 -14.01 23.31 -5.35
CA THR A 198 -15.01 22.42 -5.93
C THR A 198 -15.10 22.66 -7.42
N THR A 199 -15.12 21.58 -8.21
CA THR A 199 -15.47 21.62 -9.63
C THR A 199 -16.97 21.39 -9.76
N LEU A 200 -17.73 22.48 -9.73
CA LEU A 200 -19.17 22.43 -9.97
C LEU A 200 -19.44 22.70 -11.44
N ASN A 201 -20.48 22.05 -11.98
CA ASN A 201 -21.04 22.42 -13.26
C ASN A 201 -22.11 23.50 -13.02
N ASN A 202 -22.34 24.37 -13.99
CA ASN A 202 -23.49 25.29 -14.02
C ASN A 202 -23.56 26.28 -12.84
N ILE A 203 -22.58 27.19 -12.75
CA ILE A 203 -22.64 28.35 -11.85
C ILE A 203 -23.86 29.21 -12.22
N PRO A 204 -24.63 29.74 -11.24
CA PRO A 204 -25.97 30.27 -11.45
C PRO A 204 -26.10 31.60 -12.21
N ASP A 205 -25.11 32.02 -12.99
CA ASP A 205 -25.17 33.24 -13.81
C ASP A 205 -26.41 33.30 -14.74
N TYR A 206 -27.02 32.14 -15.03
CA TYR A 206 -28.28 32.03 -15.78
C TYR A 206 -29.47 32.71 -15.12
N VAL A 207 -29.42 33.04 -13.82
CA VAL A 207 -30.52 33.77 -13.14
C VAL A 207 -30.74 35.14 -13.78
N PHE A 208 -29.70 35.72 -14.40
CA PHE A 208 -29.78 37.00 -15.10
C PHE A 208 -30.10 36.88 -16.60
N ASP A 209 -30.30 35.67 -17.13
CA ASP A 209 -30.67 35.48 -18.52
C ASP A 209 -32.11 35.94 -18.78
N GLU A 210 -32.38 36.49 -19.97
CA GLU A 210 -33.72 36.99 -20.34
C GLU A 210 -34.80 35.89 -20.35
N GLU A 211 -34.39 34.63 -20.53
CA GLU A 211 -35.27 33.46 -20.51
C GLU A 211 -35.50 32.88 -19.10
N TYR A 212 -34.86 33.44 -18.07
CA TYR A 212 -35.01 32.95 -16.70
C TYR A 212 -36.37 33.35 -16.11
N GLU A 213 -37.19 32.35 -15.82
CA GLU A 213 -38.51 32.54 -15.22
C GLU A 213 -38.38 32.73 -13.69
N LEU A 214 -38.20 33.98 -13.25
CA LEU A 214 -38.25 34.32 -11.84
C LEU A 214 -39.66 34.06 -11.27
N MET A 215 -39.74 33.23 -10.23
CA MET A 215 -40.99 32.94 -9.52
C MET A 215 -41.60 34.24 -8.97
N SER A 216 -42.93 34.40 -9.02
CA SER A 216 -43.54 35.59 -8.40
C SER A 216 -43.48 35.50 -6.87
N LEU A 217 -43.44 36.64 -6.16
CA LEU A 217 -43.44 36.67 -4.69
C LEU A 217 -44.64 35.95 -4.08
N ASP A 218 -45.82 36.05 -4.69
CA ASP A 218 -47.03 35.32 -4.26
C ASP A 218 -46.86 33.80 -4.41
N SER A 219 -46.27 33.34 -5.52
CA SER A 219 -46.02 31.93 -5.76
C SER A 219 -44.94 31.39 -4.81
N LEU A 220 -43.91 32.18 -4.56
CA LEU A 220 -42.84 31.88 -3.62
C LEU A 220 -43.37 31.78 -2.19
N GLN A 221 -44.25 32.70 -1.78
CA GLN A 221 -44.91 32.64 -0.48
C GLN A 221 -45.70 31.34 -0.32
N ASN A 222 -46.55 31.01 -1.30
CA ASN A 222 -47.32 29.76 -1.29
C ASN A 222 -46.41 28.52 -1.25
N TYR A 223 -45.28 28.56 -1.97
CA TYR A 223 -44.29 27.48 -1.95
C TYR A 223 -43.69 27.31 -0.55
N ILE A 224 -43.23 28.39 0.08
CA ILE A 224 -42.63 28.35 1.43
C ILE A 224 -43.65 27.87 2.46
N GLU A 225 -44.91 28.31 2.37
CA GLU A 225 -45.99 27.86 3.27
C GLU A 225 -46.30 26.36 3.11
N THR A 226 -46.09 25.79 1.91
CA THR A 226 -46.40 24.39 1.60
C THR A 226 -45.22 23.45 1.87
N GLU A 227 -44.02 23.83 1.43
CA GLU A 227 -42.83 22.97 1.41
C GLU A 227 -41.87 23.28 2.59
N GLU A 228 -42.05 24.39 3.31
CA GLU A 228 -41.22 24.83 4.45
C GLU A 228 -39.73 25.07 4.12
N HIS A 229 -39.37 25.16 2.83
CA HIS A 229 -38.04 25.53 2.36
C HIS A 229 -38.12 26.32 1.04
N LEU A 230 -36.99 26.86 0.59
CA LEU A 230 -36.93 27.60 -0.69
C LEU A 230 -36.90 26.63 -1.88
N PRO A 231 -37.40 27.05 -3.07
CA PRO A 231 -37.26 26.27 -4.30
C PRO A 231 -35.80 25.92 -4.58
N ASN A 232 -35.50 24.74 -5.13
CA ASN A 232 -34.14 24.24 -5.43
C ASN A 232 -33.21 24.08 -4.20
N VAL A 233 -33.68 24.35 -2.98
CA VAL A 233 -32.96 24.05 -1.74
C VAL A 233 -33.50 22.73 -1.18
N PRO A 234 -32.66 21.70 -0.99
CA PRO A 234 -33.06 20.47 -0.30
C PRO A 234 -33.63 20.75 1.09
N SER A 235 -34.60 19.94 1.48
CA SER A 235 -35.18 19.95 2.82
C SER A 235 -34.15 19.54 3.89
N ALA A 236 -34.41 19.89 5.14
CA ALA A 236 -33.55 19.46 6.25
C ALA A 236 -33.45 17.92 6.36
N CYS A 237 -34.53 17.21 6.07
CA CYS A 237 -34.58 15.74 6.08
C CYS A 237 -33.66 15.13 5.01
N GLU A 238 -33.60 15.73 3.82
CA GLU A 238 -32.70 15.31 2.75
C GLU A 238 -31.24 15.53 3.15
N TYR A 239 -30.90 16.70 3.73
CA TYR A 239 -29.55 16.96 4.20
C TYR A 239 -29.08 16.03 5.33
N GLU A 240 -29.97 15.67 6.26
CA GLU A 240 -29.63 14.74 7.35
C GLU A 240 -29.37 13.32 6.83
N SER A 241 -30.07 12.90 5.78
CA SER A 241 -29.97 11.54 5.24
C SER A 241 -28.84 11.36 4.23
N GLU A 242 -28.56 12.36 3.39
CA GLU A 242 -27.59 12.27 2.30
C GLU A 242 -26.26 12.97 2.61
N GLY A 243 -26.26 13.87 3.60
CA GLY A 243 -25.14 14.77 3.90
C GLY A 243 -25.18 16.04 3.05
N VAL A 244 -24.25 16.97 3.32
CA VAL A 244 -24.19 18.28 2.66
C VAL A 244 -22.95 18.35 1.77
N ASP A 245 -23.16 18.51 0.46
CA ASP A 245 -22.08 18.94 -0.44
C ASP A 245 -21.89 20.45 -0.29
N LEU A 246 -20.76 20.84 0.31
CA LEU A 246 -20.42 22.25 0.55
C LEU A 246 -20.28 23.06 -0.74
N GLY A 247 -19.94 22.43 -1.86
CA GLY A 247 -19.90 23.09 -3.16
C GLY A 247 -21.31 23.38 -3.66
N GLU A 248 -22.17 22.36 -3.70
CA GLU A 248 -23.54 22.51 -4.20
C GLU A 248 -24.36 23.46 -3.32
N MET A 249 -24.20 23.39 -2.00
CA MET A 249 -24.82 24.33 -1.08
C MET A 249 -24.42 25.79 -1.38
N ASN A 250 -23.14 26.04 -1.68
CA ASN A 250 -22.68 27.38 -2.06
C ASN A 250 -23.21 27.81 -3.44
N ARG A 251 -23.39 26.88 -4.38
CA ARG A 251 -23.99 27.17 -5.71
C ARG A 251 -25.45 27.58 -5.57
N VAL A 252 -26.25 26.79 -4.84
CA VAL A 252 -27.66 27.11 -4.59
C VAL A 252 -27.79 28.40 -3.79
N LEU A 253 -26.92 28.64 -2.80
CA LEU A 253 -26.91 29.91 -2.07
C LEU A 253 -26.66 31.10 -3.00
N LEU A 254 -25.72 30.98 -3.95
CA LEU A 254 -25.45 32.02 -4.93
C LEU A 254 -26.68 32.26 -5.82
N GLU A 255 -27.33 31.21 -6.31
CA GLU A 255 -28.58 31.30 -7.10
C GLU A 255 -29.65 32.09 -6.34
N LYS A 256 -29.83 31.81 -5.04
CA LYS A 256 -30.81 32.54 -4.22
C LYS A 256 -30.42 33.98 -3.93
N VAL A 257 -29.13 34.28 -3.80
CA VAL A 257 -28.67 35.67 -3.66
C VAL A 257 -28.95 36.46 -4.94
N GLU A 258 -28.82 35.84 -6.11
CA GLU A 258 -29.11 36.46 -7.40
C GLU A 258 -30.63 36.66 -7.60
N GLU A 259 -31.46 35.67 -7.29
CA GLU A 259 -32.93 35.81 -7.28
C GLU A 259 -33.39 36.93 -6.33
N LEU A 260 -32.84 36.98 -5.11
CA LEU A 260 -33.12 38.05 -4.15
C LEU A 260 -32.74 39.43 -4.69
N THR A 261 -31.65 39.51 -5.45
CA THR A 261 -31.24 40.76 -6.10
C THR A 261 -32.28 41.20 -7.13
N LEU A 262 -32.84 40.28 -7.93
CA LEU A 262 -33.91 40.58 -8.87
C LEU A 262 -35.19 41.06 -8.16
N TYR A 263 -35.61 40.39 -7.09
CA TYR A 263 -36.77 40.83 -6.30
C TYR A 263 -36.57 42.24 -5.71
N ILE A 264 -35.36 42.56 -5.22
CA ILE A 264 -35.06 43.90 -4.70
C ILE A 264 -35.16 44.96 -5.81
N LEU A 265 -34.67 44.66 -7.01
CA LEU A 265 -34.77 45.57 -8.15
C LEU A 265 -36.23 45.79 -8.56
N GLN A 266 -37.05 44.73 -8.61
CA GLN A 266 -38.49 44.81 -8.87
C GLN A 266 -39.20 45.68 -7.82
N LEU A 267 -38.97 45.41 -6.53
CA LEU A 267 -39.55 46.20 -5.43
C LEU A 267 -39.14 47.67 -5.50
N LYS A 268 -37.89 47.97 -5.88
CA LYS A 268 -37.43 49.35 -6.05
C LYS A 268 -38.19 50.05 -7.18
N GLU A 269 -38.40 49.38 -8.31
CA GLU A 269 -39.15 49.91 -9.44
C GLU A 269 -40.61 50.20 -9.07
N GLU A 270 -41.27 49.25 -8.39
CA GLU A 270 -42.63 49.44 -7.88
C GLU A 270 -42.74 50.64 -6.92
N ILE A 271 -41.78 50.81 -6.01
CA ILE A 271 -41.73 51.95 -5.09
C ILE A 271 -41.55 53.27 -5.85
N GLU A 272 -40.75 53.30 -6.92
CA GLU A 272 -40.56 54.50 -7.74
C GLU A 272 -41.84 54.85 -8.52
N VAL A 273 -42.57 53.85 -9.03
CA VAL A 273 -43.86 54.05 -9.69
C VAL A 273 -44.89 54.64 -8.71
N LEU A 274 -45.05 54.03 -7.53
CA LEU A 274 -45.99 54.49 -6.51
C LEU A 274 -45.72 55.93 -6.05
N LYS A 275 -44.44 56.29 -5.85
CA LYS A 275 -44.05 57.66 -5.48
C LYS A 275 -44.37 58.68 -6.56
N ASN A 276 -44.21 58.30 -7.82
CA ASN A 276 -44.54 59.18 -8.94
C ASN A 276 -46.05 59.39 -9.03
N GLU A 277 -46.87 58.35 -8.81
CA GLU A 277 -48.33 58.46 -8.76
C GLU A 277 -48.81 59.39 -7.63
N GLU A 278 -48.28 59.24 -6.41
CA GLU A 278 -48.59 60.15 -5.28
C GLU A 278 -48.22 61.62 -5.58
N SER A 279 -47.08 61.85 -6.26
CA SER A 279 -46.65 63.21 -6.62
C SER A 279 -47.53 63.88 -7.70
N VAL A 280 -48.18 63.07 -8.54
CA VAL A 280 -49.11 63.55 -9.56
C VAL A 280 -50.48 63.86 -8.95
N GLU A 281 -50.98 63.04 -8.01
CA GLU A 281 -52.23 63.34 -7.30
C GLU A 281 -52.13 64.61 -6.42
N GLU A 282 -51.00 64.86 -5.75
CA GLU A 282 -50.81 66.10 -4.96
C GLU A 282 -50.71 67.38 -5.81
N THR A 283 -50.50 67.28 -7.14
CA THR A 283 -50.46 68.45 -8.03
C THR A 283 -51.77 68.72 -8.76
N GLU A 284 -52.77 67.85 -8.61
CA GLU A 284 -54.11 67.99 -9.20
C GLU A 284 -55.20 68.43 -8.19
N GLU A 285 -54.91 68.52 -6.88
CA GLU A 285 -55.74 69.19 -5.86
C GLU A 285 -55.37 70.67 -5.63
#